data_AF-A0ABD3UVP9-F1
#
_entry.id   AF-A0ABD3UVP9-F1
#
_cell.length_a   1.000
_cell.length_b   1.000
_cell.length_c   1.000
_cell.angle_alpha   90.00
_cell.angle_beta   90.00
_cell.angle_gamma   90.00
#
_symmetry.space_group_name_H-M   'P 1'
#
loop_
_entity.id
_entity.type
_entity.pdbx_description
1 polymer ?
#
loop_
_entity_poly.entity_id
_entity_poly.type
_entity_poly.pdbx_seq_one_letter_code
_entity_poly.pdbx_strand_id
1 'polypeptide(L)'
;MYFAFVLAKLLWHWDHEPHHANINYVLIQKFDYINPTAQFGIGEDDSLSLQQDPTNHSQYVLSVFYRQGTFSDHDHNGNTCNSHTKCQRGAQFYINPKTIRQEAPRYLFTDMTLEYEVYFNHSFQWRLGGKLPGLWGGFRNCSGGRHDHCFSTRLMWRRDGQGEVYAYVPLEQKIGINYSNWCDSLKHREIYHKIECPDKFGVEIGTGAFSFSTGKWIKITQRVHLNNQHGYGSVTLWVNGHAEIHMNDIVMRNQFNFGIDGIFFSTFYGGHEDVWACPADTTTLYRNFRLYTEAPPLVPSQLLVG
;
A
#
# COMPACT_ATOMS: atom_id res chain seq x y z
N MET A 1 -0.58 14.25 37.46
CA MET A 1 -0.04 13.99 36.12
C MET A 1 -1.04 13.09 35.40
N TYR A 2 -1.98 13.67 34.66
CA TYR A 2 -2.98 12.89 33.92
C TYR A 2 -2.29 12.27 32.71
N PHE A 3 -2.13 10.94 32.71
CA PHE A 3 -1.86 10.21 31.48
C PHE A 3 -3.12 10.29 30.63
N ALA A 4 -3.16 11.25 29.70
CA ALA A 4 -4.12 11.20 28.61
C ALA A 4 -3.74 9.98 27.77
N PHE A 5 -4.49 8.89 27.91
CA PHE A 5 -4.44 7.80 26.94
C PHE A 5 -4.82 8.40 25.60
N VAL A 6 -3.86 8.54 24.69
CA VAL A 6 -4.17 8.96 23.33
C VAL A 6 -4.83 7.75 22.68
N LEU A 7 -6.16 7.77 22.64
CA LEU A 7 -6.94 6.73 21.96
C LEU A 7 -6.74 6.92 20.45
N ALA A 8 -6.44 5.82 19.76
CA ALA A 8 -6.37 5.82 18.32
C ALA A 8 -7.69 6.35 17.71
N LYS A 9 -7.61 7.33 16.82
CA LYS A 9 -8.75 7.85 16.06
C LYS A 9 -8.90 7.03 14.79
N LEU A 10 -9.98 6.26 14.69
CA LEU A 10 -10.37 5.59 13.44
C LEU A 10 -10.80 6.64 12.42
N LEU A 11 -10.16 6.64 11.24
CA LEU A 11 -10.42 7.58 10.15
C LEU A 11 -11.29 6.95 9.07
N TRP A 12 -11.11 5.66 8.80
CA TRP A 12 -11.86 4.93 7.79
C TRP A 12 -11.77 3.42 8.03
N HIS A 13 -12.80 2.66 7.67
CA HIS A 13 -12.76 1.21 7.65
C HIS A 13 -13.71 0.61 6.61
N TRP A 14 -13.42 -0.62 6.21
CA TRP A 14 -14.35 -1.51 5.51
C TRP A 14 -14.00 -2.96 5.84
N ASP A 15 -14.97 -3.71 6.36
CA ASP A 15 -14.73 -5.06 6.86
C ASP A 15 -15.04 -6.10 5.77
N HIS A 16 -16.29 -6.15 5.31
CA HIS A 16 -16.82 -7.05 4.29
C HIS A 16 -18.21 -6.55 3.83
N GLU A 17 -18.82 -7.21 2.85
CA GLU A 17 -20.24 -7.05 2.52
C GLU A 17 -21.07 -8.25 3.03
N PRO A 18 -22.31 -8.04 3.51
CA PRO A 18 -23.17 -9.12 4.01
C PRO A 18 -23.92 -9.87 2.88
N HIS A 19 -23.85 -9.37 1.65
CA HIS A 19 -24.42 -9.98 0.45
C HIS A 19 -23.55 -9.63 -0.76
N HIS A 20 -23.72 -10.36 -1.85
CA HIS A 20 -23.06 -10.00 -3.10
C HIS A 20 -23.57 -8.63 -3.55
N ALA A 21 -22.67 -7.68 -3.68
CA ALA A 21 -22.93 -6.34 -4.18
C ALA A 21 -22.10 -6.09 -5.44
N ASN A 22 -22.57 -5.16 -6.29
CA ASN A 22 -21.77 -4.72 -7.42
C ASN A 22 -20.50 -4.03 -6.91
N ILE A 23 -19.32 -4.46 -7.36
CA ILE A 23 -18.07 -3.92 -6.85
C ILE A 23 -17.92 -2.40 -7.10
N ASN A 24 -18.47 -1.86 -8.19
CA ASN A 24 -18.42 -0.42 -8.45
C ASN A 24 -19.19 0.37 -7.38
N TYR A 25 -20.29 -0.20 -6.87
CA TYR A 25 -21.01 0.40 -5.74
C TYR A 25 -20.12 0.44 -4.50
N VAL A 26 -19.44 -0.65 -4.15
CA VAL A 26 -18.54 -0.71 -2.99
C VAL A 26 -17.40 0.30 -3.14
N LEU A 27 -16.75 0.35 -4.31
CA LEU A 27 -15.67 1.29 -4.57
C LEU A 27 -16.12 2.74 -4.36
N ILE A 28 -17.24 3.14 -4.96
CA ILE A 28 -17.72 4.53 -4.88
C ILE A 28 -18.22 4.87 -3.47
N GLN A 29 -19.01 3.98 -2.86
CA GLN A 29 -19.74 4.29 -1.63
C GLN A 29 -18.96 3.99 -0.35
N LYS A 30 -18.08 2.99 -0.38
CA LYS A 30 -17.34 2.52 0.80
C LYS A 30 -15.90 2.96 0.76
N PHE A 31 -15.24 2.86 -0.40
CA PHE A 31 -13.82 3.18 -0.51
C PHE A 31 -13.58 4.67 -0.80
N ASP A 32 -14.64 5.48 -0.86
CA ASP A 32 -14.58 6.88 -1.27
C ASP A 32 -13.73 7.05 -2.55
N TYR A 33 -13.80 6.06 -3.45
CA TYR A 33 -13.00 6.02 -4.65
C TYR A 33 -13.37 7.19 -5.55
N ILE A 34 -12.39 8.05 -5.84
CA ILE A 34 -12.56 9.17 -6.77
C ILE A 34 -11.68 8.89 -7.96
N ASN A 35 -12.28 8.38 -9.05
CA ASN A 35 -11.64 8.04 -10.33
C ASN A 35 -10.37 8.86 -10.63
N PRO A 36 -9.17 8.41 -10.18
CA PRO A 36 -7.93 9.14 -10.38
C PRO A 36 -7.31 8.86 -11.75
N THR A 37 -6.30 9.66 -12.09
CA THR A 37 -5.26 9.21 -13.01
C THR A 37 -4.51 7.98 -12.45
N ALA A 38 -4.03 7.09 -13.33
CA ALA A 38 -3.23 5.90 -13.01
C ALA A 38 -3.94 4.73 -12.27
N GLN A 39 -5.21 4.50 -12.59
CA GLN A 39 -6.00 3.35 -12.12
C GLN A 39 -6.13 2.25 -13.19
N PHE A 40 -6.34 1.00 -12.77
CA PHE A 40 -6.72 -0.13 -13.64
C PHE A 40 -7.34 -1.27 -12.81
N GLY A 41 -7.92 -2.27 -13.49
CA GLY A 41 -8.54 -3.42 -12.80
C GLY A 41 -9.92 -3.13 -12.22
N ILE A 42 -10.48 -1.94 -12.48
CA ILE A 42 -11.69 -1.44 -11.84
C ILE A 42 -12.94 -2.09 -12.43
N GLY A 43 -13.81 -2.60 -11.55
CA GLY A 43 -15.07 -3.20 -11.94
C GLY A 43 -14.98 -4.70 -12.19
N GLU A 44 -16.17 -5.33 -12.20
CA GLU A 44 -16.37 -6.75 -12.54
C GLU A 44 -15.98 -7.08 -13.98
N ASP A 45 -15.90 -6.07 -14.84
CA ASP A 45 -15.49 -6.20 -16.23
C ASP A 45 -13.96 -6.19 -16.42
N ASP A 46 -13.17 -6.15 -15.33
CA ASP A 46 -11.72 -6.38 -15.36
C ASP A 46 -11.27 -7.37 -14.27
N SER A 47 -10.66 -6.88 -13.17
CA SER A 47 -10.02 -7.74 -12.15
C SER A 47 -10.74 -7.76 -10.81
N LEU A 48 -11.56 -6.76 -10.50
CA LEU A 48 -12.19 -6.63 -9.19
C LEU A 48 -13.57 -7.27 -9.15
N SER A 49 -13.85 -8.02 -8.09
CA SER A 49 -15.19 -8.52 -7.80
C SER A 49 -15.37 -8.69 -6.30
N LEU A 50 -16.56 -9.13 -5.87
CA LEU A 50 -16.76 -9.68 -4.54
C LEU A 50 -16.86 -11.19 -4.62
N GLN A 51 -16.22 -11.89 -3.70
CA GLN A 51 -16.31 -13.35 -3.57
C GLN A 51 -16.65 -13.74 -2.14
N GLN A 52 -17.25 -14.91 -1.95
CA GLN A 52 -17.51 -15.43 -0.61
C GLN A 52 -16.19 -15.60 0.15
N ASP A 53 -16.18 -15.18 1.41
CA ASP A 53 -15.04 -15.39 2.29
C ASP A 53 -14.80 -16.89 2.48
N PRO A 54 -13.60 -17.43 2.20
CA PRO A 54 -13.33 -18.86 2.29
C PRO A 54 -13.47 -19.42 3.71
N THR A 55 -13.40 -18.56 4.73
CA THR A 55 -13.51 -18.90 6.15
C THR A 55 -14.86 -18.55 6.77
N ASN A 56 -15.70 -17.77 6.07
CA ASN A 56 -17.05 -17.41 6.51
C ASN A 56 -17.98 -17.16 5.32
N HIS A 57 -18.67 -18.21 4.85
CA HIS A 57 -19.43 -18.17 3.60
C HIS A 57 -20.67 -17.25 3.64
N SER A 58 -20.97 -16.64 4.79
CA SER A 58 -22.01 -15.62 4.95
C SER A 58 -21.54 -14.21 4.57
N GLN A 59 -20.25 -14.01 4.35
CA GLN A 59 -19.64 -12.71 4.05
C GLN A 59 -19.02 -12.70 2.64
N TYR A 60 -19.00 -11.52 2.04
CA TYR A 60 -18.38 -11.26 0.75
C TYR A 60 -17.21 -10.31 0.93
N VAL A 61 -16.06 -10.68 0.38
CA VAL A 61 -14.79 -9.97 0.51
C VAL A 61 -14.29 -9.51 -0.85
N LEU A 62 -13.39 -8.54 -0.84
CA LEU A 62 -12.83 -7.97 -2.07
C LEU A 62 -11.95 -9.03 -2.73
N SER A 63 -12.26 -9.39 -3.97
CA SER A 63 -11.45 -10.29 -4.77
C SER A 63 -10.72 -9.53 -5.87
N VAL A 64 -9.45 -9.88 -6.07
CA VAL A 64 -8.65 -9.43 -7.21
C VAL A 64 -8.21 -10.65 -8.00
N PHE A 65 -8.62 -10.70 -9.27
CA PHE A 65 -8.23 -11.73 -10.21
C PHE A 65 -6.95 -11.34 -10.98
N TYR A 66 -6.08 -12.32 -11.18
CA TYR A 66 -4.87 -12.22 -11.99
C TYR A 66 -4.92 -13.31 -13.06
N ARG A 67 -5.07 -12.90 -14.31
CA ARG A 67 -5.04 -13.82 -15.44
C ARG A 67 -3.62 -14.29 -15.72
N GLN A 68 -3.48 -15.55 -16.09
CA GLN A 68 -2.23 -16.14 -16.55
C GLN A 68 -1.56 -15.28 -17.63
N GLY A 69 -0.25 -15.14 -17.54
CA GLY A 69 0.57 -14.39 -18.47
C GLY A 69 0.55 -12.87 -18.26
N THR A 70 -0.31 -12.34 -17.38
CA THR A 70 -0.34 -10.90 -17.11
C THR A 70 0.72 -10.47 -16.12
N PHE A 71 1.24 -9.26 -16.30
CA PHE A 71 2.11 -8.56 -15.33
C PHE A 71 2.00 -7.05 -15.54
N SER A 72 2.57 -6.25 -14.61
CA SER A 72 2.63 -4.78 -14.62
C SER A 72 1.54 -4.14 -15.45
N ASP A 73 1.77 -3.91 -16.74
CA ASP A 73 0.92 -3.28 -17.74
C ASP A 73 0.79 -4.10 -19.05
N HIS A 74 1.08 -5.40 -19.03
CA HIS A 74 1.09 -6.27 -20.22
C HIS A 74 0.25 -7.55 -20.04
N ASP A 75 -0.29 -8.06 -21.16
CA ASP A 75 -0.99 -9.35 -21.24
C ASP A 75 -0.06 -10.49 -21.67
N HIS A 76 -0.62 -11.71 -21.79
CA HIS A 76 0.10 -12.92 -22.20
C HIS A 76 0.66 -12.88 -23.64
N ASN A 77 0.25 -11.92 -24.46
CA ASN A 77 0.75 -11.71 -25.82
C ASN A 77 1.72 -10.52 -25.90
N GLY A 78 2.08 -9.91 -24.77
CA GLY A 78 2.92 -8.72 -24.73
C GLY A 78 2.20 -7.43 -25.14
N ASN A 79 0.86 -7.44 -25.20
CA ASN A 79 0.10 -6.21 -25.49
C ASN A 79 -0.04 -5.36 -24.23
N THR A 80 0.06 -4.04 -24.38
CA THR A 80 -0.12 -3.11 -23.27
C THR A 80 -1.59 -3.05 -22.83
N CYS A 81 -1.83 -3.44 -21.58
CA CYS A 81 -3.12 -3.33 -20.90
C CYS A 81 -3.39 -1.91 -20.39
N ASN A 82 -4.58 -1.40 -20.65
CA ASN A 82 -5.01 -0.08 -20.20
C ASN A 82 -6.52 -0.06 -19.93
N SER A 83 -7.08 1.11 -19.62
CA SER A 83 -8.51 1.25 -19.32
C SER A 83 -9.44 0.81 -20.47
N HIS A 84 -8.97 0.83 -21.72
CA HIS A 84 -9.69 0.37 -22.91
C HIS A 84 -9.34 -1.07 -23.31
N THR A 85 -8.17 -1.56 -22.89
CA THR A 85 -7.67 -2.91 -23.16
C THR A 85 -7.54 -3.66 -21.84
N LYS A 86 -8.68 -4.13 -21.34
CA LYS A 86 -8.80 -4.87 -20.09
C LYS A 86 -8.20 -6.25 -20.25
N CYS A 87 -7.35 -6.65 -19.32
CA CYS A 87 -6.62 -7.91 -19.41
C CYS A 87 -6.58 -8.70 -18.11
N GLN A 88 -7.24 -8.19 -17.07
CA GLN A 88 -7.37 -8.85 -15.77
C GLN A 88 -6.03 -9.06 -15.06
N ARG A 89 -5.20 -8.01 -15.04
CA ARG A 89 -3.82 -8.02 -14.50
C ARG A 89 -3.72 -7.72 -13.01
N GLY A 90 -4.83 -7.77 -12.29
CA GLY A 90 -4.96 -7.22 -10.95
C GLY A 90 -5.48 -5.78 -10.96
N ALA A 91 -5.37 -5.08 -9.84
CA ALA A 91 -6.02 -3.79 -9.65
C ALA A 91 -5.13 -2.76 -8.99
N GLN A 92 -5.35 -1.51 -9.36
CA GLN A 92 -4.67 -0.37 -8.76
C GLN A 92 -5.57 0.85 -8.70
N PHE A 93 -5.69 1.44 -7.51
CA PHE A 93 -6.41 2.68 -7.26
C PHE A 93 -6.02 3.29 -5.91
N TYR A 94 -6.45 4.53 -5.68
CA TYR A 94 -6.22 5.23 -4.43
C TYR A 94 -7.53 5.33 -3.65
N ILE A 95 -7.49 4.90 -2.38
CA ILE A 95 -8.53 5.13 -1.38
C ILE A 95 -8.10 6.38 -0.62
N ASN A 96 -8.94 7.42 -0.67
CA ASN A 96 -8.67 8.72 -0.06
C ASN A 96 -9.91 9.16 0.73
N PRO A 97 -10.07 8.65 1.96
CA PRO A 97 -11.25 8.88 2.78
C PRO A 97 -11.59 10.36 2.92
N LYS A 98 -12.88 10.69 2.91
CA LYS A 98 -13.35 12.07 3.14
C LYS A 98 -12.84 12.66 4.45
N THR A 99 -12.74 11.84 5.50
CA THR A 99 -12.17 12.21 6.81
C THR A 99 -10.72 12.68 6.75
N ILE A 100 -9.95 12.35 5.72
CA ILE A 100 -8.58 12.86 5.53
C ILE A 100 -8.60 14.01 4.54
N ARG A 101 -9.30 13.84 3.42
CA ARG A 101 -9.32 14.81 2.32
C ARG A 101 -10.03 16.13 2.67
N GLN A 102 -10.98 16.11 3.60
CA GLN A 102 -11.80 17.26 3.99
C GLN A 102 -11.50 17.79 5.40
N GLU A 103 -10.69 17.09 6.21
CA GLU A 103 -10.24 17.60 7.52
C GLU A 103 -9.16 18.68 7.38
N ALA A 104 -8.79 19.29 8.51
CA ALA A 104 -7.72 20.30 8.67
C ALA A 104 -6.46 19.96 7.85
N PRO A 105 -5.58 20.93 7.56
CA PRO A 105 -4.66 20.87 6.43
C PRO A 105 -3.94 19.52 6.29
N ARG A 106 -4.00 18.93 5.09
CA ARG A 106 -3.53 17.55 4.82
C ARG A 106 -2.12 17.25 5.33
N TYR A 107 -1.24 18.26 5.40
CA TYR A 107 0.11 18.14 5.95
C TYR A 107 0.19 17.75 7.43
N LEU A 108 -0.90 17.86 8.18
CA LEU A 108 -0.97 17.50 9.59
C LEU A 108 -1.10 15.99 9.82
N PHE A 109 -1.59 15.23 8.83
CA PHE A 109 -1.64 13.76 8.89
C PHE A 109 -0.23 13.20 8.69
N THR A 110 0.55 13.14 9.77
CA THR A 110 1.95 12.71 9.75
C THR A 110 2.17 11.32 10.33
N ASP A 111 1.17 10.75 11.00
CA ASP A 111 1.22 9.42 11.60
C ASP A 111 -0.07 8.67 11.25
N MET A 112 0.07 7.52 10.59
CA MET A 112 -1.09 6.72 10.18
C MET A 112 -0.75 5.24 10.16
N THR A 113 -1.72 4.45 10.59
CA THR A 113 -1.67 3.00 10.55
C THR A 113 -2.75 2.47 9.63
N LEU A 114 -2.32 1.63 8.68
CA LEU A 114 -3.14 0.82 7.81
C LEU A 114 -3.16 -0.61 8.34
N GLU A 115 -4.35 -1.16 8.54
CA GLU A 115 -4.57 -2.58 8.80
C GLU A 115 -5.45 -3.17 7.69
N TYR A 116 -5.14 -4.40 7.26
CA TYR A 116 -6.01 -5.22 6.42
C TYR A 116 -5.63 -6.69 6.55
N GLU A 117 -6.51 -7.58 6.10
CA GLU A 117 -6.18 -8.98 5.92
C GLU A 117 -6.11 -9.32 4.43
N VAL A 118 -5.14 -10.15 4.06
CA VAL A 118 -4.98 -10.68 2.70
C VAL A 118 -4.97 -12.21 2.73
N TYR A 119 -5.64 -12.82 1.76
CA TYR A 119 -5.63 -14.26 1.54
C TYR A 119 -5.12 -14.54 0.12
N PHE A 120 -4.07 -15.34 0.02
CA PHE A 120 -3.59 -15.86 -1.26
C PHE A 120 -4.26 -17.20 -1.52
N ASN A 121 -4.81 -17.40 -2.72
CA ASN A 121 -5.40 -18.69 -3.12
C ASN A 121 -4.45 -19.85 -2.80
N HIS A 122 -4.98 -21.02 -2.39
CA HIS A 122 -4.18 -22.21 -2.06
C HIS A 122 -3.12 -22.57 -3.13
N SER A 123 -3.45 -22.35 -4.40
CA SER A 123 -2.59 -22.64 -5.55
C SER A 123 -1.80 -21.41 -6.06
N PHE A 124 -1.76 -20.31 -5.31
CA PHE A 124 -1.06 -19.10 -5.70
C PHE A 124 0.45 -19.36 -5.90
N GLN A 125 1.00 -18.93 -7.03
CA GLN A 125 2.39 -19.14 -7.39
C GLN A 125 3.15 -17.82 -7.38
N TRP A 126 4.06 -17.65 -6.42
CA TRP A 126 4.71 -16.36 -6.15
C TRP A 126 5.48 -15.70 -7.32
N ARG A 127 5.93 -16.49 -8.30
CA ARG A 127 6.82 -16.06 -9.40
C ARG A 127 7.99 -15.25 -8.84
N LEU A 128 8.34 -14.13 -9.46
CA LEU A 128 9.39 -13.21 -9.04
C LEU A 128 8.88 -12.19 -8.00
N GLY A 129 7.58 -11.95 -7.99
CA GLY A 129 6.93 -11.03 -7.08
C GLY A 129 5.79 -10.24 -7.69
N GLY A 130 5.18 -9.42 -6.85
CA GLY A 130 4.10 -8.52 -7.20
C GLY A 130 3.78 -7.57 -6.07
N LYS A 131 2.88 -6.62 -6.32
CA LYS A 131 2.58 -5.52 -5.39
C LYS A 131 1.43 -5.87 -4.44
N LEU A 132 1.39 -5.21 -3.29
CA LEU A 132 0.30 -5.27 -2.34
C LEU A 132 -0.01 -3.86 -1.79
N PRO A 133 -1.22 -3.65 -1.24
CA PRO A 133 -1.63 -2.36 -0.70
C PRO A 133 -0.68 -1.81 0.37
N GLY A 134 -0.54 -0.47 0.40
CA GLY A 134 0.18 0.26 1.44
C GLY A 134 -0.23 1.73 1.50
N LEU A 135 0.44 2.54 2.32
CA LEU A 135 0.12 3.96 2.50
C LEU A 135 0.74 4.86 1.40
N TRP A 136 0.10 6.00 1.12
CA TRP A 136 0.60 7.04 0.21
C TRP A 136 0.31 8.45 0.71
N GLY A 137 1.01 9.43 0.12
CA GLY A 137 0.75 10.86 0.33
C GLY A 137 1.37 11.74 -0.75
N GLY A 138 0.82 12.93 -0.92
CA GLY A 138 1.26 13.93 -1.90
C GLY A 138 0.58 13.77 -3.26
N PHE A 139 1.35 13.82 -4.34
CA PHE A 139 0.85 13.53 -5.69
C PHE A 139 0.62 12.04 -5.94
N ARG A 140 -0.35 11.70 -6.80
CA ARG A 140 -0.69 10.31 -7.17
C ARG A 140 0.28 9.74 -8.22
N ASN A 141 1.58 9.96 -8.05
CA ASN A 141 2.59 9.67 -9.06
C ASN A 141 3.73 8.77 -8.58
N CYS A 142 3.81 8.41 -7.30
CA CYS A 142 4.92 7.66 -6.71
C CYS A 142 4.87 6.15 -7.00
N SER A 143 4.97 5.80 -8.28
CA SER A 143 5.00 4.44 -8.82
C SER A 143 5.58 4.43 -10.25
N GLY A 144 6.04 3.26 -10.72
CA GLY A 144 6.51 3.08 -12.10
C GLY A 144 7.79 3.86 -12.44
N GLY A 145 8.58 4.19 -11.42
CA GLY A 145 9.83 4.94 -11.56
C GLY A 145 9.72 6.46 -11.40
N ARG A 146 8.59 6.96 -10.91
CA ARG A 146 8.33 8.39 -10.67
C ARG A 146 8.31 8.66 -9.16
N HIS A 147 8.92 9.78 -8.73
CA HIS A 147 9.19 10.09 -7.31
C HIS A 147 8.84 11.54 -6.92
N ASP A 148 8.01 12.21 -7.72
CA ASP A 148 7.86 13.67 -7.67
C ASP A 148 6.74 14.13 -6.71
N HIS A 149 7.10 14.88 -5.66
CA HIS A 149 6.20 15.46 -4.66
C HIS A 149 5.22 14.47 -3.99
N CYS A 150 5.69 13.26 -3.71
CA CYS A 150 4.88 12.20 -3.08
C CYS A 150 5.75 11.15 -2.37
N PHE A 151 5.08 10.22 -1.69
CA PHE A 151 5.64 8.91 -1.33
C PHE A 151 4.60 7.80 -1.49
N SER A 152 5.07 6.57 -1.59
CA SER A 152 4.24 5.39 -1.34
C SER A 152 5.03 4.33 -0.57
N THR A 153 4.35 3.53 0.25
CA THR A 153 4.93 2.46 1.07
C THR A 153 4.16 1.17 0.84
N ARG A 154 4.00 0.77 -0.43
CA ARG A 154 3.35 -0.49 -0.77
C ARG A 154 4.11 -1.67 -0.19
N LEU A 155 3.46 -2.82 -0.17
CA LEU A 155 4.17 -4.07 0.10
C LEU A 155 4.48 -4.79 -1.23
N MET A 156 5.38 -5.75 -1.17
CA MET A 156 5.55 -6.75 -2.22
C MET A 156 5.61 -8.14 -1.65
N TRP A 157 5.08 -9.11 -2.41
CA TRP A 157 5.57 -10.47 -2.33
C TRP A 157 6.72 -10.65 -3.33
N ARG A 158 7.60 -11.59 -3.03
CA ARG A 158 8.74 -12.03 -3.82
C ARG A 158 8.70 -13.55 -3.98
N ARG A 159 9.76 -14.13 -4.57
CA ARG A 159 9.95 -15.58 -4.64
C ARG A 159 9.70 -16.24 -3.29
N ASP A 160 9.14 -17.44 -3.34
CA ASP A 160 8.89 -18.29 -2.16
C ASP A 160 8.00 -17.62 -1.08
N GLY A 161 7.23 -16.60 -1.48
CA GLY A 161 6.34 -15.87 -0.58
C GLY A 161 7.05 -14.83 0.29
N GLN A 162 8.35 -14.58 0.10
CA GLN A 162 9.06 -13.56 0.85
C GLN A 162 8.37 -12.19 0.74
N GLY A 163 8.29 -11.48 1.86
CA GLY A 163 7.68 -10.16 1.91
C GLY A 163 8.69 -9.04 2.08
N GLU A 164 8.29 -7.83 1.68
CA GLU A 164 9.04 -6.59 1.91
C GLU A 164 8.10 -5.38 1.93
N VAL A 165 8.58 -4.27 2.51
CA VAL A 165 8.06 -2.94 2.22
C VAL A 165 8.75 -2.43 0.96
N TYR A 166 7.96 -1.95 0.01
CA TYR A 166 8.42 -1.40 -1.27
C TYR A 166 8.04 0.07 -1.38
N ALA A 167 9.01 0.94 -1.08
CA ALA A 167 8.77 2.35 -0.85
C ALA A 167 9.27 3.24 -2.00
N TYR A 168 8.40 4.10 -2.53
CA TYR A 168 8.82 5.23 -3.37
C TYR A 168 9.00 6.43 -2.45
N VAL A 169 10.21 6.98 -2.44
CA VAL A 169 10.61 8.11 -1.61
C VAL A 169 11.37 9.13 -2.45
N PRO A 170 11.45 10.41 -2.02
CA PRO A 170 12.24 11.41 -2.73
C PRO A 170 13.69 10.96 -2.93
N LEU A 171 14.24 11.19 -4.13
CA LEU A 171 15.68 10.96 -4.38
C LEU A 171 16.56 11.99 -3.67
N GLU A 172 15.99 13.12 -3.27
CA GLU A 172 16.63 14.07 -2.37
C GLU A 172 16.22 13.75 -0.92
N GLN A 173 17.17 13.24 -0.13
CA GLN A 173 16.89 12.80 1.24
C GLN A 173 17.03 13.96 2.25
N LYS A 174 18.25 14.45 2.49
CA LYS A 174 18.48 15.62 3.38
C LYS A 174 19.51 16.56 2.76
N ILE A 175 19.54 17.80 3.23
CA ILE A 175 20.62 18.73 2.91
C ILE A 175 21.96 18.06 3.27
N GLY A 176 22.82 17.88 2.25
CA GLY A 176 24.12 17.22 2.40
C GLY A 176 24.13 15.69 2.37
N ILE A 177 22.97 15.02 2.23
CA ILE A 177 22.87 13.56 2.12
C ILE A 177 22.06 13.21 0.86
N ASN A 178 22.75 12.74 -0.17
CA ASN A 178 22.11 12.22 -1.38
C ASN A 178 21.56 10.79 -1.16
N TYR A 179 20.71 10.33 -2.09
CA TYR A 179 20.08 9.01 -2.04
C TYR A 179 21.07 7.85 -1.92
N SER A 180 22.18 7.86 -2.67
CA SER A 180 23.18 6.78 -2.64
C SER A 180 23.84 6.66 -1.27
N ASN A 181 24.34 7.78 -0.73
CA ASN A 181 25.00 7.81 0.57
C ASN A 181 24.03 7.40 1.69
N TRP A 182 22.78 7.84 1.61
CA TRP A 182 21.73 7.39 2.52
C TRP A 182 21.53 5.87 2.41
N CYS A 183 21.30 5.35 1.20
CA CYS A 183 21.10 3.92 0.98
C CYS A 183 22.27 3.06 1.45
N ASP A 184 23.51 3.45 1.12
CA ASP A 184 24.71 2.72 1.49
C ASP A 184 24.90 2.67 3.02
N SER A 185 24.49 3.74 3.72
CA SER A 185 24.50 3.77 5.19
C SER A 185 23.52 2.80 5.85
N LEU A 186 22.55 2.29 5.08
CA LEU A 186 21.52 1.35 5.54
C LEU A 186 21.88 -0.11 5.24
N LYS A 187 22.57 -0.40 4.13
CA LYS A 187 22.85 -1.77 3.65
C LYS A 187 23.57 -2.67 4.66
N HIS A 188 24.34 -2.09 5.57
CA HIS A 188 25.11 -2.82 6.58
C HIS A 188 24.41 -2.90 7.95
N ARG A 189 23.20 -2.36 8.07
CA ARG A 189 22.46 -2.36 9.33
C ARG A 189 21.59 -3.61 9.42
N GLU A 190 22.08 -4.60 10.17
CA GLU A 190 21.37 -5.88 10.37
C GLU A 190 19.93 -5.69 10.89
N ILE A 191 19.69 -4.63 11.68
CA ILE A 191 18.37 -4.26 12.20
C ILE A 191 17.30 -4.04 11.12
N TYR A 192 17.70 -3.82 9.86
CA TYR A 192 16.79 -3.59 8.74
C TYR A 192 16.68 -4.77 7.77
N HIS A 193 17.30 -5.91 8.11
CA HIS A 193 17.41 -7.06 7.22
C HIS A 193 18.01 -6.66 5.86
N LYS A 194 17.45 -7.13 4.75
CA LYS A 194 17.90 -6.81 3.39
C LYS A 194 17.29 -5.47 2.94
N ILE A 195 18.15 -4.50 2.60
CA ILE A 195 17.76 -3.25 1.95
C ILE A 195 18.40 -3.15 0.56
N GLU A 196 17.61 -2.85 -0.45
CA GLU A 196 18.08 -2.45 -1.78
C GLU A 196 17.43 -1.13 -2.20
N CYS A 197 18.20 -0.21 -2.78
CA CYS A 197 17.66 1.06 -3.30
C CYS A 197 18.00 1.19 -4.78
N PRO A 198 17.20 0.60 -5.68
CA PRO A 198 17.35 0.81 -7.11
C PRO A 198 17.23 2.30 -7.46
N ASP A 199 18.02 2.77 -8.43
CA ASP A 199 18.03 4.20 -8.82
C ASP A 199 16.70 4.67 -9.39
N LYS A 200 16.05 3.82 -10.18
CA LYS A 200 14.80 4.16 -10.87
C LYS A 200 13.57 3.79 -10.03
N PHE A 201 13.61 2.66 -9.33
CA PHE A 201 12.43 2.05 -8.73
C PHE A 201 12.34 2.32 -7.23
N GLY A 202 11.33 1.74 -6.56
CA GLY A 202 11.18 1.89 -5.12
C GLY A 202 12.27 1.17 -4.33
N VAL A 203 12.57 1.68 -3.14
CA VAL A 203 13.42 1.06 -2.12
C VAL A 203 12.76 -0.22 -1.63
N GLU A 204 13.51 -1.31 -1.65
CA GLU A 204 13.15 -2.61 -1.10
C GLU A 204 13.65 -2.66 0.34
N ILE A 205 12.73 -2.75 1.30
CA ILE A 205 13.04 -2.68 2.73
C ILE A 205 12.60 -3.99 3.38
N GLY A 206 13.56 -4.68 3.99
CA GLY A 206 13.29 -5.89 4.76
C GLY A 206 12.98 -7.12 3.92
N THR A 207 13.49 -7.24 2.70
CA THR A 207 13.16 -8.38 1.82
C THR A 207 13.52 -9.70 2.47
N GLY A 208 12.51 -10.55 2.64
CA GLY A 208 12.65 -11.87 3.27
C GLY A 208 12.64 -11.84 4.80
N ALA A 209 12.36 -10.70 5.44
CA ALA A 209 12.16 -10.62 6.89
C ALA A 209 10.98 -11.51 7.35
N PHE A 210 9.97 -11.67 6.49
CA PHE A 210 8.84 -12.56 6.69
C PHE A 210 8.46 -13.25 5.38
N SER A 211 7.53 -14.21 5.45
CA SER A 211 6.96 -14.85 4.26
C SER A 211 5.45 -14.98 4.36
N PHE A 212 4.77 -14.65 3.26
CA PHE A 212 3.37 -14.94 3.04
C PHE A 212 3.16 -16.43 2.80
N SER A 213 1.95 -16.87 3.09
CA SER A 213 1.49 -18.25 2.92
C SER A 213 0.20 -18.28 2.14
N THR A 214 -0.02 -19.35 1.39
CA THR A 214 -1.30 -19.57 0.70
C THR A 214 -2.33 -20.20 1.62
N GLY A 215 -3.60 -20.07 1.27
CA GLY A 215 -4.68 -20.84 1.89
C GLY A 215 -5.16 -20.36 3.25
N LYS A 216 -4.64 -19.23 3.76
CA LYS A 216 -5.05 -18.65 5.05
C LYS A 216 -5.00 -17.12 5.02
N TRP A 217 -5.82 -16.50 5.87
CA TRP A 217 -5.80 -15.06 6.09
C TRP A 217 -4.51 -14.65 6.80
N ILE A 218 -3.93 -13.56 6.33
CA ILE A 218 -2.72 -12.95 6.89
C ILE A 218 -3.08 -11.52 7.24
N LYS A 219 -2.95 -11.17 8.52
CA LYS A 219 -3.16 -9.82 8.99
C LYS A 219 -1.91 -8.98 8.74
N ILE A 220 -2.08 -7.86 8.06
CA ILE A 220 -1.07 -6.86 7.78
C ILE A 220 -1.41 -5.59 8.55
N THR A 221 -0.44 -5.08 9.30
CA THR A 221 -0.53 -3.77 9.95
C THR A 221 0.72 -2.98 9.58
N GLN A 222 0.56 -1.88 8.87
CA GLN A 222 1.65 -0.97 8.48
C GLN A 222 1.43 0.39 9.12
N ARG A 223 2.39 0.86 9.92
CA ARG A 223 2.42 2.23 10.43
C ARG A 223 3.48 3.03 9.71
N VAL A 224 3.11 4.23 9.30
CA VAL A 224 4.00 5.22 8.70
C VAL A 224 3.99 6.49 9.55
N HIS A 225 5.18 6.95 9.90
CA HIS A 225 5.41 8.25 10.50
C HIS A 225 6.27 9.09 9.56
N LEU A 226 5.77 10.23 9.09
CA LEU A 226 6.50 11.10 8.17
C LEU A 226 7.65 11.82 8.87
N ASN A 227 8.74 12.03 8.14
CA ASN A 227 9.81 12.88 8.61
C ASN A 227 9.35 14.35 8.78
N ASN A 228 10.01 15.06 9.68
CA ASN A 228 10.02 16.52 9.74
C ASN A 228 11.25 17.07 8.97
N GLN A 229 11.49 18.39 9.03
CA GLN A 229 12.56 19.05 8.29
C GLN A 229 13.99 18.59 8.69
N HIS A 230 14.16 18.08 9.90
CA HIS A 230 15.48 17.75 10.46
C HIS A 230 15.66 16.25 10.74
N GLY A 231 14.56 15.55 10.99
CA GLY A 231 14.51 14.14 11.39
C GLY A 231 14.29 13.18 10.23
N TYR A 232 14.33 11.91 10.56
CA TYR A 232 13.82 10.84 9.70
C TYR A 232 12.39 10.49 10.10
N GLY A 233 11.67 9.84 9.19
CA GLY A 233 10.40 9.21 9.44
C GLY A 233 10.60 7.74 9.75
N SER A 234 9.51 6.99 9.89
CA SER A 234 9.56 5.55 10.10
C SER A 234 8.50 4.78 9.34
N VAL A 235 8.83 3.53 9.01
CA VAL A 235 7.87 2.50 8.60
C VAL A 235 8.01 1.34 9.56
N THR A 236 6.90 0.90 10.15
CA THR A 236 6.84 -0.35 10.90
C THR A 236 5.79 -1.26 10.29
N LEU A 237 6.13 -2.52 10.08
CA LEU A 237 5.25 -3.55 9.56
C LEU A 237 5.11 -4.68 10.58
N TRP A 238 3.88 -5.01 10.91
CA TRP A 238 3.52 -6.22 11.62
C TRP A 238 2.77 -7.18 10.70
N VAL A 239 3.11 -8.46 10.82
CA VAL A 239 2.45 -9.56 10.11
C VAL A 239 1.92 -10.54 11.14
N ASN A 240 0.60 -10.77 11.14
CA ASN A 240 -0.09 -11.54 12.18
C ASN A 240 0.23 -11.08 13.62
N GLY A 241 0.48 -9.78 13.81
CA GLY A 241 0.81 -9.17 15.10
C GLY A 241 2.30 -9.26 15.49
N HIS A 242 3.13 -9.95 14.72
CA HIS A 242 4.58 -10.00 14.92
C HIS A 242 5.25 -8.82 14.20
N ALA A 243 6.15 -8.09 14.85
CA ALA A 243 6.87 -6.98 14.24
C ALA A 243 7.98 -7.53 13.33
N GLU A 244 7.81 -7.42 12.02
CA GLU A 244 8.72 -8.02 11.03
C GLU A 244 9.68 -7.00 10.42
N ILE A 245 9.26 -5.74 10.28
CA ILE A 245 10.11 -4.66 9.74
C ILE A 245 9.92 -3.42 10.61
N HIS A 246 11.04 -2.81 11.02
CA HIS A 246 11.05 -1.51 11.67
C HIS A 246 12.20 -0.66 11.14
N MET A 247 11.87 0.35 10.32
CA MET A 247 12.83 1.29 9.76
C MET A 247 12.54 2.68 10.31
N ASN A 248 13.53 3.36 10.90
CA ASN A 248 13.38 4.71 11.46
C ASN A 248 14.29 5.77 10.80
N ASP A 249 14.99 5.38 9.74
CA ASP A 249 15.95 6.22 9.01
C ASP A 249 15.47 6.48 7.57
N ILE A 250 14.19 6.85 7.36
CA ILE A 250 13.64 7.07 6.01
C ILE A 250 13.14 8.50 5.81
N VAL A 251 13.48 9.14 4.70
CA VAL A 251 12.87 10.40 4.28
C VAL A 251 11.74 10.08 3.30
N MET A 252 10.53 10.52 3.62
CA MET A 252 9.34 10.31 2.78
C MET A 252 8.87 11.60 2.10
N ARG A 253 9.29 12.76 2.59
CA ARG A 253 8.98 14.05 1.98
C ARG A 253 10.10 15.07 2.20
N ASN A 254 10.40 15.84 1.17
CA ASN A 254 11.22 17.06 1.24
C ASN A 254 10.37 18.34 1.21
N GLN A 255 9.10 18.23 0.82
CA GLN A 255 8.09 19.29 0.91
C GLN A 255 7.12 18.99 2.06
N PHE A 256 6.82 19.99 2.88
CA PHE A 256 6.01 19.82 4.11
C PHE A 256 4.56 20.32 3.96
N ASN A 257 4.08 20.49 2.73
CA ASN A 257 2.72 20.93 2.39
C ASN A 257 1.73 19.77 2.16
N PHE A 258 2.19 18.52 2.26
CA PHE A 258 1.34 17.32 2.18
C PHE A 258 1.66 16.33 3.31
N GLY A 259 0.68 15.48 3.63
CA GLY A 259 0.79 14.42 4.65
C GLY A 259 0.43 13.06 4.06
N ILE A 260 0.00 12.13 4.91
CA ILE A 260 -0.50 10.82 4.50
C ILE A 260 -1.96 11.00 4.03
N ASP A 261 -2.23 10.68 2.77
CA ASP A 261 -3.53 10.90 2.13
C ASP A 261 -4.45 9.67 2.18
N GLY A 262 -3.91 8.47 2.35
CA GLY A 262 -4.70 7.25 2.53
C GLY A 262 -4.00 5.99 2.03
N ILE A 263 -4.78 5.10 1.40
CA ILE A 263 -4.32 3.77 0.96
C ILE A 263 -4.10 3.77 -0.54
N PHE A 264 -2.94 3.32 -0.96
CA PHE A 264 -2.66 2.97 -2.34
C PHE A 264 -2.89 1.48 -2.51
N PHE A 265 -4.11 1.12 -2.91
CA PHE A 265 -4.45 -0.25 -3.25
C PHE A 265 -3.79 -0.56 -4.59
N SER A 266 -2.80 -1.46 -4.59
CA SER A 266 -1.99 -1.76 -5.77
C SER A 266 -1.57 -3.21 -5.67
N THR A 267 -2.15 -4.06 -6.51
CA THR A 267 -1.81 -5.48 -6.53
C THR A 267 -1.87 -6.06 -7.92
N PHE A 268 -0.76 -6.65 -8.32
CA PHE A 268 -0.49 -7.22 -9.63
C PHE A 268 0.85 -7.96 -9.57
N TYR A 269 1.00 -9.02 -10.36
CA TYR A 269 2.31 -9.59 -10.66
C TYR A 269 3.14 -8.57 -11.42
N GLY A 270 4.40 -8.32 -11.07
CA GLY A 270 5.11 -7.29 -11.81
C GLY A 270 6.47 -6.87 -11.31
N GLY A 271 6.98 -5.85 -11.99
CA GLY A 271 8.22 -5.92 -12.76
C GLY A 271 7.83 -5.68 -14.23
N HIS A 272 8.79 -5.43 -15.12
CA HIS A 272 8.50 -4.85 -16.44
C HIS A 272 8.79 -5.80 -17.61
N GLU A 273 9.00 -7.08 -17.31
CA GLU A 273 9.40 -8.12 -18.28
C GLU A 273 8.57 -9.39 -18.08
N ASP A 274 8.46 -10.22 -19.11
CA ASP A 274 7.66 -11.46 -19.12
C ASP A 274 8.03 -12.46 -18.01
N VAL A 275 9.26 -12.39 -17.51
CA VAL A 275 9.69 -13.22 -16.37
C VAL A 275 8.88 -12.95 -15.10
N TRP A 276 8.17 -11.82 -15.02
CA TRP A 276 7.27 -11.46 -13.92
C TRP A 276 5.84 -11.95 -14.10
N ALA A 277 5.48 -12.46 -15.28
CA ALA A 277 4.11 -12.87 -15.62
C ALA A 277 3.49 -13.86 -14.63
N CYS A 278 2.20 -13.63 -14.34
CA CYS A 278 1.36 -14.51 -13.54
C CYS A 278 1.39 -15.94 -14.11
N PRO A 279 1.85 -16.96 -13.36
CA PRO A 279 2.02 -18.31 -13.89
C PRO A 279 0.72 -19.01 -14.29
N ALA A 280 -0.37 -18.71 -13.59
CA ALA A 280 -1.66 -19.37 -13.71
C ALA A 280 -2.76 -18.43 -13.20
N ASP A 281 -3.97 -18.58 -13.73
CA ASP A 281 -5.15 -17.87 -13.24
C ASP A 281 -5.29 -18.03 -11.72
N THR A 282 -5.35 -16.91 -11.01
CA THR A 282 -5.37 -16.94 -9.54
C THR A 282 -6.05 -15.70 -8.97
N THR A 283 -6.26 -15.73 -7.66
CA THR A 283 -6.91 -14.64 -6.93
C THR A 283 -6.20 -14.36 -5.60
N THR A 284 -6.38 -13.12 -5.15
CA THR A 284 -6.14 -12.72 -3.76
C THR A 284 -7.41 -12.08 -3.23
N LEU A 285 -7.71 -12.33 -1.96
CA LEU A 285 -8.87 -11.77 -1.28
C LEU A 285 -8.41 -10.77 -0.20
N TYR A 286 -9.23 -9.75 0.05
CA TYR A 286 -8.95 -8.72 1.04
C TYR A 286 -10.19 -8.38 1.89
N ARG A 287 -9.98 -8.15 3.18
CA ARG A 287 -11.02 -7.76 4.14
C ARG A 287 -10.45 -6.97 5.31
N ASN A 288 -11.32 -6.47 6.18
CA ASN A 288 -10.96 -5.86 7.46
C ASN A 288 -9.97 -4.68 7.32
N PHE A 289 -10.18 -3.85 6.30
CA PHE A 289 -9.41 -2.63 6.13
C PHE A 289 -9.73 -1.62 7.23
N ARG A 290 -8.69 -1.07 7.86
CA ARG A 290 -8.80 0.03 8.83
C ARG A 290 -7.68 1.02 8.60
N LEU A 291 -8.01 2.28 8.73
CA LEU A 291 -7.08 3.40 8.66
C LEU A 291 -7.30 4.27 9.89
N TYR A 292 -6.26 4.44 10.70
CA TYR A 292 -6.36 5.16 11.96
C TYR A 292 -5.06 5.89 12.30
N THR A 293 -5.12 6.82 13.25
CA THR A 293 -3.96 7.55 13.76
C THR A 293 -3.90 7.43 15.28
N GLU A 294 -2.70 7.22 15.84
CA GLU A 294 -2.49 7.12 17.29
C GLU A 294 -2.36 8.48 17.98
N ALA A 295 -2.19 9.56 17.21
CA ALA A 295 -2.19 10.93 17.69
C ALA A 295 -2.91 11.80 16.65
N PRO A 296 -4.22 12.07 16.80
CA PRO A 296 -4.90 12.95 15.86
C PRO A 296 -4.16 14.28 15.81
N PRO A 297 -4.03 14.90 14.62
CA PRO A 297 -3.34 16.16 14.51
C PRO A 297 -3.97 17.16 15.48
N LEU A 298 -3.15 17.76 16.34
CA LEU A 298 -3.58 18.84 17.21
C LEU A 298 -4.01 19.99 16.30
N VAL A 299 -5.31 20.16 16.09
CA VAL A 299 -5.84 21.38 15.52
C VAL A 299 -5.63 22.45 16.60
N PRO A 300 -4.80 23.49 16.36
CA PRO A 300 -4.69 24.57 17.33
C PRO A 300 -6.08 25.17 17.53
N SER A 301 -6.54 25.25 18.76
CA SER A 301 -7.84 25.81 19.16
C SER A 301 -7.88 27.34 19.02
N GLN A 302 -7.48 27.88 17.87
CA GLN A 302 -7.37 29.34 17.63
C GLN A 302 -8.00 29.79 16.29
N LEU A 303 -9.08 29.16 15.86
CA LEU A 303 -9.96 29.72 14.81
C LEU A 303 -11.45 29.72 15.20
N LEU A 304 -11.76 29.66 16.50
CA LEU A 304 -13.08 29.96 17.04
C LEU A 304 -12.99 31.16 18.00
N VAL A 305 -12.51 32.29 17.49
CA VAL A 305 -12.80 33.62 18.06
C VAL A 305 -12.86 34.60 16.89
N GLY A 306 -14.05 35.13 16.60
CA GLY A 306 -14.30 36.15 15.58
C GLY A 306 -15.55 35.86 14.77
#